data_AF-A0A484NET8-F1
#
_entry.id   AF-A0A484NET8-F1
#
_cell.length_a   1.000
_cell.length_b   1.000
_cell.length_c   1.000
_cell.angle_alpha   90.00
_cell.angle_beta   90.00
_cell.angle_gamma   90.00
#
_symmetry.space_group_name_H-M   'P 1'
#
loop_
_entity.id
_entity.type
_entity.pdbx_description
1 polymer ?
#
loop_
_entity_poly.entity_id
_entity_poly.type
_entity_poly.pdbx_seq_one_letter_code
_entity_poly.pdbx_strand_id
1 'polypeptide(L)'
;MKMRCSSHTFFTLHYTALGFPYPITPTSLFRRDSCSDSFPFQSLQTHNPMFHKLAISQSQSPAAPLPLNCRATEAVLEEDEVSSVEHFIDPHGIDPKLLQNLSYDALVWSSLNGLLVGDRNSQRSGVVPGVGLVQAPFALLPTSFPESHWKQACEVAPIFNELVDRVSQDGEFLQKSLSRTKKVDNFTSRLLDIHSKMLEMNKKEEIRLGLHRSDYMLDEQTKLLLQIELNTISSSFPGLSCLVSELHRSLLKHHRQHLALDPDRIPQNNALIQFSEALFKAWNEYNNPRAVVMFVVQAEERNMYDQHWISSVLKERYP
;
A
#
# COMPACT_ATOMS: atom_id res chain seq x y z
N MET A 1 -35.54 24.58 11.59
CA MET A 1 -36.11 23.21 11.74
C MET A 1 -35.29 22.28 10.87
N LYS A 2 -34.64 21.29 11.51
CA LYS A 2 -33.79 20.20 11.00
C LYS A 2 -32.49 20.56 10.25
N MET A 3 -31.42 20.68 11.03
CA MET A 3 -30.07 20.27 10.62
C MET A 3 -30.05 18.74 10.41
N ARG A 4 -29.43 18.28 9.33
CA ARG A 4 -28.92 16.91 9.16
C ARG A 4 -27.40 17.02 9.13
N CYS A 5 -26.73 16.43 10.12
CA CYS A 5 -25.28 16.24 10.13
C CYS A 5 -25.05 14.76 9.78
N SER A 6 -24.40 14.51 8.64
CA SER A 6 -23.94 13.18 8.23
C SER A 6 -22.44 13.12 8.50
N SER A 7 -22.03 12.28 9.45
CA SER A 7 -20.62 11.96 9.69
C SER A 7 -20.24 10.80 8.76
N HIS A 8 -19.59 11.12 7.64
CA HIS A 8 -18.98 10.13 6.77
C HIS A 8 -17.56 9.84 7.25
N THR A 9 -17.32 8.63 7.75
CA THR A 9 -15.98 8.15 8.14
C THR A 9 -15.36 7.40 6.97
N PHE A 10 -14.18 7.85 6.52
CA PHE A 10 -13.39 7.17 5.51
C PHE A 10 -12.47 6.14 6.19
N PHE A 11 -12.46 4.90 5.68
CA PHE A 11 -11.46 3.90 6.04
C PHE A 11 -10.46 3.75 4.90
N THR A 12 -9.19 3.66 5.24
CA THR A 12 -8.10 3.54 4.28
C THR A 12 -7.30 2.28 4.61
N LEU A 13 -7.44 1.24 3.80
CA LEU A 13 -6.80 -0.05 3.99
C LEU A 13 -5.56 -0.15 3.11
N HIS A 14 -4.39 -0.30 3.73
CA HIS A 14 -3.12 -0.50 3.02
C HIS A 14 -2.71 -1.96 3.19
N TYR A 15 -2.68 -2.73 2.10
CA TYR A 15 -2.06 -4.04 2.09
C TYR A 15 -1.39 -4.30 0.73
N THR A 16 -0.08 -4.50 0.74
CA THR A 16 0.69 -4.97 -0.43
C THR A 16 1.11 -6.41 -0.17
N ALA A 17 0.74 -7.31 -1.09
CA ALA A 17 0.95 -8.73 -0.93
C ALA A 17 2.44 -9.11 -0.99
N LEU A 18 2.77 -10.10 -0.15
CA LEU A 18 4.06 -10.77 -0.04
C LEU A 18 4.46 -11.44 -1.36
N GLY A 19 5.77 -11.42 -1.62
CA GLY A 19 6.40 -11.94 -2.83
C GLY A 19 6.26 -13.45 -3.05
N PHE A 20 6.60 -13.84 -4.28
CA PHE A 20 6.59 -15.18 -4.84
C PHE A 20 7.18 -16.29 -3.93
N PRO A 21 6.72 -17.55 -4.09
CA PRO A 21 6.98 -18.61 -3.12
C PRO A 21 8.26 -19.38 -3.44
N TYR A 22 9.44 -18.98 -2.93
CA TYR A 22 10.56 -19.90 -2.73
C TYR A 22 11.49 -19.40 -1.61
N PRO A 23 11.67 -20.14 -0.50
CA PRO A 23 12.69 -19.84 0.49
C PRO A 23 14.05 -20.37 0.02
N ILE A 24 15.02 -19.47 -0.17
CA ILE A 24 16.44 -19.84 -0.18
C ILE A 24 16.96 -19.58 1.24
N THR A 25 17.31 -20.65 1.93
CA THR A 25 17.99 -20.65 3.23
C THR A 25 19.43 -20.14 3.07
N PRO A 26 19.90 -19.21 3.91
CA PRO A 26 21.34 -18.98 4.09
C PRO A 26 21.81 -19.74 5.34
N THR A 27 22.63 -20.76 5.10
CA THR A 27 23.46 -21.40 6.11
C THR A 27 24.49 -20.38 6.63
N SER A 28 24.64 -20.32 7.95
CA SER A 28 25.72 -19.61 8.63
C SER A 28 27.09 -20.08 8.13
N LEU A 29 28.07 -19.18 8.00
CA LEU A 29 29.34 -19.25 8.73
C LEU A 29 30.36 -18.17 8.30
N PHE A 30 31.04 -17.67 9.34
CA PHE A 30 32.36 -17.02 9.41
C PHE A 30 32.55 -15.51 9.30
N ARG A 31 33.28 -15.07 10.32
CA ARG A 31 33.78 -13.76 10.72
C ARG A 31 35.28 -13.74 10.43
N ARG A 32 35.80 -12.69 9.79
CA ARG A 32 36.99 -11.88 10.19
C ARG A 32 37.55 -11.02 9.05
N ASP A 33 37.70 -9.73 9.38
CA ASP A 33 38.89 -8.87 9.29
C ASP A 33 39.65 -8.67 7.95
N SER A 34 39.51 -7.43 7.44
CA SER A 34 40.54 -6.44 7.04
C SER A 34 41.67 -6.72 6.02
N CYS A 35 41.84 -5.69 5.16
CA CYS A 35 43.03 -5.18 4.47
C CYS A 35 43.43 -5.66 3.06
N SER A 36 43.30 -4.70 2.13
CA SER A 36 44.27 -4.18 1.14
C SER A 36 44.96 -5.08 0.10
N ASP A 37 44.88 -4.57 -1.13
CA ASP A 37 45.89 -4.48 -2.20
C ASP A 37 45.92 -5.48 -3.37
N SER A 38 45.82 -4.85 -4.55
CA SER A 38 46.55 -5.09 -5.81
C SER A 38 46.17 -6.24 -6.74
N PHE A 39 45.76 -5.83 -7.96
CA PHE A 39 45.72 -6.60 -9.21
C PHE A 39 47.13 -7.07 -9.65
N PRO A 40 47.25 -8.13 -10.48
CA PRO A 40 47.32 -7.89 -11.92
C PRO A 40 46.56 -8.89 -12.82
N PHE A 41 46.28 -8.39 -14.02
CA PHE A 41 45.79 -9.02 -15.25
C PHE A 41 46.38 -10.40 -15.59
N GLN A 42 45.54 -11.32 -16.09
CA GLN A 42 45.92 -12.23 -17.18
C GLN A 42 44.68 -12.72 -17.97
N SER A 43 44.78 -12.56 -19.29
CA SER A 43 43.87 -13.02 -20.33
C SER A 43 43.84 -14.54 -20.43
N LEU A 44 42.68 -15.16 -20.69
CA LEU A 44 42.59 -16.44 -21.38
C LEU A 44 41.26 -16.58 -22.13
N GLN A 45 41.35 -17.29 -23.25
CA GLN A 45 40.46 -17.32 -24.39
C GLN A 45 39.22 -18.21 -24.21
N THR A 46 38.17 -17.82 -24.96
CA THR A 46 37.14 -18.61 -25.65
C THR A 46 36.94 -20.08 -25.27
N HIS A 47 35.70 -20.47 -24.95
CA HIS A 47 35.06 -21.65 -25.55
C HIS A 47 33.53 -21.58 -25.41
N ASN A 48 32.86 -21.53 -26.56
CA ASN A 48 31.43 -21.82 -26.74
C ASN A 48 31.21 -23.34 -26.59
N PRO A 49 30.04 -23.78 -26.10
CA PRO A 49 29.37 -24.87 -26.78
C PRO A 49 27.88 -24.62 -27.01
N MET A 50 27.57 -24.59 -28.30
CA MET A 50 26.55 -25.38 -29.00
C MET A 50 25.12 -25.49 -28.44
N PHE A 51 24.21 -24.89 -29.21
CA PHE A 51 22.77 -25.16 -29.27
C PHE A 51 22.45 -26.63 -29.52
N HIS A 52 21.61 -27.22 -28.66
CA HIS A 52 20.86 -28.43 -29.00
C HIS A 52 19.47 -28.08 -29.57
N LYS A 53 19.29 -28.37 -30.86
CA LYS A 53 17.98 -28.44 -31.52
C LYS A 53 17.22 -29.66 -30.97
N LEU A 54 16.03 -29.44 -30.42
CA LEU A 54 15.00 -30.46 -30.26
C LEU A 54 13.85 -30.13 -31.21
N ALA A 55 13.72 -30.97 -32.24
CA ALA A 55 12.56 -31.02 -33.11
C ALA A 55 11.49 -31.88 -32.42
N ILE A 56 10.28 -31.35 -32.27
CA ILE A 56 9.09 -32.16 -31.94
C ILE A 56 7.97 -31.80 -32.91
N SER A 57 7.42 -32.88 -33.46
CA SER A 57 6.37 -33.06 -34.45
C SER A 57 5.09 -32.26 -34.21
N GLN A 58 4.49 -31.84 -35.33
CA GLN A 58 3.11 -31.36 -35.44
C GLN A 58 2.12 -32.48 -35.07
N SER A 59 1.05 -32.13 -34.35
CA SER A 59 -0.25 -32.81 -34.41
C SER A 59 -1.38 -31.79 -34.28
N GLN A 60 -2.45 -32.02 -35.03
CA GLN A 60 -3.53 -31.08 -35.31
C GLN A 60 -4.73 -31.24 -34.36
N SER A 61 -5.34 -30.08 -34.04
CA SER A 61 -6.78 -29.81 -33.90
C SER A 61 -7.55 -30.13 -32.60
N PRO A 62 -8.64 -29.36 -32.31
CA PRO A 62 -8.86 -28.78 -30.99
C PRO A 62 -10.05 -29.37 -30.22
N ALA A 63 -9.94 -29.41 -28.89
CA ALA A 63 -11.04 -29.72 -27.99
C ALA A 63 -11.79 -28.41 -27.60
N ALA A 64 -13.11 -28.45 -27.66
CA ALA A 64 -14.03 -27.36 -27.36
C ALA A 64 -13.94 -26.86 -25.90
N PRO A 65 -14.25 -25.60 -25.60
CA PRO A 65 -14.29 -25.10 -24.23
C PRO A 65 -15.50 -25.68 -23.48
N LEU A 66 -15.22 -26.28 -22.31
CA LEU A 66 -16.23 -26.71 -21.35
C LEU A 66 -16.96 -25.47 -20.76
N PRO A 67 -18.28 -25.53 -20.53
CA PRO A 67 -19.01 -24.41 -19.95
C PRO A 67 -18.64 -24.20 -18.48
N LEU A 68 -18.25 -22.97 -18.15
CA LEU A 68 -18.16 -22.48 -16.77
C LEU A 68 -19.55 -22.45 -16.16
N ASN A 69 -19.86 -23.45 -15.32
CA ASN A 69 -21.03 -23.43 -14.45
C ASN A 69 -20.81 -22.39 -13.35
N CYS A 70 -21.30 -21.17 -13.57
CA CYS A 70 -21.51 -20.20 -12.49
C CYS A 70 -22.68 -20.69 -11.62
N ARG A 71 -22.39 -21.58 -10.67
CA ARG A 71 -23.29 -21.81 -9.54
C ARG A 71 -23.11 -20.64 -8.59
N ALA A 72 -24.15 -19.83 -8.44
CA ALA A 72 -24.26 -18.93 -7.30
C ALA A 72 -24.24 -19.79 -6.03
N THR A 73 -23.14 -19.76 -5.29
CA THR A 73 -23.15 -20.16 -3.89
C THR A 73 -23.83 -19.03 -3.13
N GLU A 74 -25.09 -19.23 -2.77
CA GLU A 74 -25.70 -18.48 -1.68
C GLU A 74 -24.80 -18.68 -0.45
N ALA A 75 -24.10 -17.62 -0.05
CA ALA A 75 -23.43 -17.60 1.23
C ALA A 75 -24.52 -17.62 2.29
N VAL A 76 -24.72 -18.77 2.92
CA VAL A 76 -25.47 -18.87 4.17
C VAL A 76 -24.64 -18.09 5.19
N LEU A 77 -25.11 -16.89 5.55
CA LEU A 77 -24.62 -16.18 6.72
C LEU A 77 -25.13 -16.98 7.92
N GLU A 78 -24.27 -17.83 8.49
CA GLU A 78 -24.51 -18.35 9.83
C GLU A 78 -24.44 -17.15 10.78
N GLU A 79 -25.59 -16.83 11.39
CA GLU A 79 -25.68 -15.90 12.51
C GLU A 79 -25.02 -16.56 13.72
N ASP A 80 -23.70 -16.40 13.83
CA ASP A 80 -22.99 -16.66 15.08
C ASP A 80 -23.45 -15.60 16.11
N GLU A 81 -24.43 -15.97 16.94
CA GLU A 81 -24.75 -15.31 18.21
C GLU A 81 -23.55 -15.46 19.18
N VAL A 82 -22.47 -14.72 18.92
CA VAL A 82 -21.46 -14.45 19.93
C VAL A 82 -21.92 -13.23 20.70
N SER A 83 -22.59 -13.48 21.82
CA SER A 83 -22.83 -12.53 22.91
C SER A 83 -21.49 -12.10 23.55
N SER A 84 -20.64 -11.38 22.81
CA SER A 84 -19.61 -10.54 23.40
C SER A 84 -20.20 -9.16 23.58
N VAL A 85 -20.40 -8.72 24.82
CA VAL A 85 -20.73 -7.33 25.11
C VAL A 85 -19.58 -6.47 24.58
N GLU A 86 -19.74 -5.93 23.36
CA GLU A 86 -18.82 -4.93 22.84
C GLU A 86 -18.93 -3.71 23.77
N HIS A 87 -17.90 -3.49 24.58
CA HIS A 87 -17.77 -2.27 25.35
C HIS A 87 -17.52 -1.11 24.39
N PHE A 88 -18.61 -0.59 23.83
CA PHE A 88 -18.59 0.60 23.00
C PHE A 88 -18.32 1.80 23.90
N ILE A 89 -17.12 2.37 23.81
CA ILE A 89 -16.87 3.70 24.38
C ILE A 89 -17.48 4.71 23.42
N ASP A 90 -18.54 5.39 23.84
CA ASP A 90 -18.98 6.61 23.16
C ASP A 90 -17.92 7.70 23.37
N PRO A 91 -17.19 8.12 22.31
CA PRO A 91 -16.14 9.12 22.45
C PRO A 91 -16.67 10.47 22.95
N HIS A 92 -17.97 10.75 22.77
CA HIS A 92 -18.62 11.96 23.24
C HIS A 92 -18.97 11.92 24.73
N GLY A 93 -18.96 10.74 25.34
CA GLY A 93 -19.19 10.53 26.78
C GLY A 93 -17.92 10.59 27.63
N ILE A 94 -16.75 10.81 27.03
CA ILE A 94 -15.46 10.87 27.72
C ILE A 94 -15.42 12.10 28.64
N ASP A 95 -15.00 11.91 29.89
CA ASP A 95 -14.80 12.99 30.86
C ASP A 95 -13.90 14.11 30.27
N PRO A 96 -14.28 15.40 30.36
CA PRO A 96 -13.53 16.48 29.73
C PRO A 96 -12.07 16.59 30.15
N LYS A 97 -11.74 16.24 31.41
CA LYS A 97 -10.35 16.28 31.89
C LYS A 97 -9.55 15.13 31.29
N LEU A 98 -10.13 13.93 31.21
CA LEU A 98 -9.54 12.82 30.49
C LEU A 98 -9.34 13.13 29.00
N LEU A 99 -10.34 13.73 28.34
CA LEU A 99 -10.25 14.14 26.95
C LEU A 99 -9.08 15.12 26.70
N GLN A 100 -8.90 16.09 27.61
CA GLN A 100 -7.79 17.03 27.53
C GLN A 100 -6.43 16.32 27.68
N ASN A 101 -6.31 15.38 28.61
CA ASN A 101 -5.09 14.60 28.81
C ASN A 101 -4.77 13.73 27.58
N LEU A 102 -5.77 13.01 27.04
CA LEU A 102 -5.62 12.22 25.82
C LEU A 102 -5.16 13.08 24.64
N SER A 103 -5.78 14.24 24.47
CA SER A 103 -5.42 15.19 23.40
C SER A 103 -3.99 15.70 23.57
N TYR A 104 -3.58 16.06 24.78
CA TYR A 104 -2.23 16.50 25.08
C TYR A 104 -1.20 15.40 24.76
N ASP A 105 -1.41 14.19 25.27
CA ASP A 105 -0.50 13.06 25.03
C ASP A 105 -0.42 12.70 23.54
N ALA A 106 -1.53 12.77 22.81
CA ALA A 106 -1.56 12.49 21.39
C ALA A 106 -0.74 13.52 20.58
N LEU A 107 -0.84 14.80 20.94
CA LEU A 107 -0.07 15.87 20.30
C LEU A 107 1.43 15.75 20.62
N VAL A 108 1.78 15.42 21.85
CA VAL A 108 3.18 15.17 22.25
C VAL A 108 3.73 13.96 21.51
N TRP A 109 3.02 12.83 21.52
CA TRP A 109 3.43 11.61 20.83
C TRP A 109 3.64 11.84 19.34
N SER A 110 2.70 12.54 18.69
CA SER A 110 2.78 12.86 17.26
C SER A 110 4.02 13.68 16.93
N SER A 111 4.36 14.64 17.78
CA SER A 111 5.53 15.51 17.61
C SER A 111 6.84 14.74 17.78
N LEU A 112 6.90 13.80 18.73
CA LEU A 112 8.09 12.99 19.00
C LEU A 112 8.32 11.88 17.96
N ASN A 113 7.26 11.38 17.32
CA ASN A 113 7.32 10.23 16.41
C ASN A 113 7.16 10.61 14.94
N GLY A 114 7.10 11.90 14.61
CA GLY A 114 7.06 12.36 13.21
C GLY A 114 5.72 12.11 12.50
N LEU A 115 4.60 12.06 13.24
CA LEU A 115 3.25 12.09 12.67
C LEU A 115 2.90 13.55 12.32
N LEU A 116 3.60 14.09 11.32
CA LEU A 116 3.63 15.52 11.00
C LEU A 116 3.43 15.75 9.50
N VAL A 117 2.87 16.92 9.18
CA VAL A 117 2.72 17.47 7.83
C VAL A 117 3.14 18.94 7.82
N GLY A 118 3.31 19.51 6.63
CA GLY A 118 3.47 20.94 6.47
C GLY A 118 2.15 21.69 6.77
N ASP A 119 2.20 22.72 7.61
CA ASP A 119 1.05 23.57 7.92
C ASP A 119 0.60 24.33 6.67
N ARG A 120 -0.70 24.24 6.35
CA ARG A 120 -1.33 24.99 5.25
C ARG A 120 -1.19 26.50 5.38
N ASN A 121 -1.06 27.02 6.60
CA ASN A 121 -0.90 28.44 6.87
C ASN A 121 0.56 28.92 6.69
N SER A 122 1.50 27.99 6.55
CA SER A 122 2.90 28.29 6.24
C SER A 122 3.14 28.17 4.74
N GLN A 123 3.63 29.25 4.12
CA GLN A 123 3.97 29.25 2.69
C GLN A 123 5.17 28.35 2.36
N ARG A 124 6.05 28.09 3.34
CA ARG A 124 7.29 27.33 3.12
C ARG A 124 7.15 25.84 3.43
N SER A 125 6.07 25.43 4.07
CA SER A 125 5.93 24.08 4.65
C SER A 125 5.81 22.95 3.61
N GLY A 126 5.45 23.27 2.37
CA GLY A 126 5.42 22.32 1.25
C GLY A 126 6.72 22.25 0.46
N VAL A 127 7.73 23.07 0.76
CA VAL A 127 8.97 23.16 -0.04
C VAL A 127 10.22 22.97 0.82
N VAL A 128 10.19 23.44 2.06
CA VAL A 128 11.33 23.41 2.99
C VAL A 128 11.01 22.42 4.12
N PRO A 129 11.75 21.30 4.21
CA PRO A 129 11.60 20.37 5.33
C PRO A 129 11.93 21.03 6.67
N GLY A 130 11.25 20.61 7.73
CA GLY A 130 11.54 21.03 9.10
C GLY A 130 11.00 22.41 9.51
N VAL A 131 10.25 23.12 8.64
CA VAL A 131 9.67 24.43 8.97
C VAL A 131 8.15 24.42 8.82
N GLY A 132 7.46 25.15 9.71
CA GLY A 132 6.00 25.23 9.70
C GLY A 132 5.34 23.86 9.78
N LEU A 133 5.78 23.03 10.72
CA LEU A 133 5.26 21.69 10.97
C LEU A 133 3.99 21.78 11.81
N VAL A 134 3.03 20.91 11.52
CA VAL A 134 1.85 20.64 12.35
C VAL A 134 1.60 19.14 12.37
N GLN A 135 0.93 18.63 13.40
CA GLN A 135 0.52 17.24 13.43
C GLN A 135 -0.37 16.91 12.24
N ALA A 136 -0.20 15.72 11.67
CA ALA A 136 -1.17 15.21 10.71
C ALA A 136 -2.56 15.15 11.37
N PRO A 137 -3.65 15.54 10.71
CA PRO A 137 -4.98 15.39 11.29
C PRO A 137 -5.28 13.91 11.58
N PHE A 138 -5.72 13.60 12.80
CA PHE A 138 -6.04 12.22 13.23
C PHE A 138 -7.31 12.18 14.10
N ALA A 139 -7.98 11.02 14.11
CA ALA A 139 -8.96 10.70 15.15
C ALA A 139 -8.22 10.38 16.46
N LEU A 140 -8.73 10.86 17.60
CA LEU A 140 -8.04 10.70 18.89
C LEU A 140 -8.00 9.24 19.38
N LEU A 141 -9.07 8.49 19.10
CA LEU A 141 -9.21 7.07 19.42
C LEU A 141 -9.49 6.28 18.13
N PRO A 142 -9.18 4.97 18.10
CA PRO A 142 -9.47 4.14 16.94
C PRO A 142 -10.97 4.00 16.72
N THR A 143 -11.39 3.94 15.46
CA THR A 143 -12.78 3.67 15.09
C THR A 143 -13.05 2.16 15.12
N SER A 144 -14.16 1.74 15.71
CA SER A 144 -14.61 0.35 15.68
C SER A 144 -14.89 -0.11 14.26
N PHE A 145 -14.41 -1.30 13.91
CA PHE A 145 -14.63 -1.91 12.60
C PHE A 145 -14.71 -3.44 12.74
N PRO A 146 -15.68 -4.13 12.11
CA PRO A 146 -15.83 -5.57 12.28
C PRO A 146 -14.64 -6.36 11.71
N GLU A 147 -14.14 -7.33 12.48
CA GLU A 147 -12.99 -8.15 12.10
C GLU A 147 -13.26 -8.98 10.84
N SER A 148 -14.50 -9.45 10.64
CA SER A 148 -14.91 -10.22 9.46
C SER A 148 -14.73 -9.41 8.17
N HIS A 149 -15.21 -8.17 8.15
CA HIS A 149 -15.04 -7.27 7.00
C HIS A 149 -13.58 -6.84 6.83
N TRP A 150 -12.82 -6.68 7.92
CA TRP A 150 -11.39 -6.40 7.82
C TRP A 150 -10.64 -7.53 7.13
N LYS A 151 -10.91 -8.79 7.52
CA LYS A 151 -10.36 -9.99 6.87
C LYS A 151 -10.75 -10.07 5.40
N GLN A 152 -12.04 -9.83 5.08
CA GLN A 152 -12.51 -9.80 3.69
C GLN A 152 -11.68 -8.82 2.85
N ALA A 153 -11.42 -7.62 3.35
CA ALA A 153 -10.63 -6.61 2.63
C ALA A 153 -9.17 -7.04 2.42
N CYS A 154 -8.57 -7.68 3.43
CA CYS A 154 -7.21 -8.25 3.32
C CYS A 154 -7.15 -9.40 2.30
N GLU A 155 -8.15 -10.27 2.28
CA GLU A 155 -8.20 -11.44 1.39
C GLU A 155 -8.32 -11.05 -0.09
N VAL A 156 -9.07 -9.99 -0.40
CA VAL A 156 -9.23 -9.52 -1.80
C VAL A 156 -8.07 -8.67 -2.29
N ALA A 157 -7.20 -8.16 -1.42
CA ALA A 157 -6.05 -7.33 -1.82
C ALA A 157 -5.13 -8.00 -2.87
N PRO A 158 -4.63 -9.24 -2.67
CA PRO A 158 -3.84 -9.92 -3.71
C PRO A 158 -4.63 -10.20 -4.99
N ILE A 159 -5.95 -10.37 -4.91
CA ILE A 159 -6.82 -10.58 -6.08
C ILE A 159 -6.89 -9.30 -6.91
N PHE A 160 -7.03 -8.14 -6.26
CA PHE A 160 -6.98 -6.85 -6.95
C PHE A 160 -5.62 -6.56 -7.55
N ASN A 161 -4.52 -6.95 -6.89
CA ASN A 161 -3.17 -6.78 -7.45
C ASN A 161 -3.03 -7.53 -8.79
N GLU A 162 -3.45 -8.80 -8.82
CA GLU A 162 -3.43 -9.60 -10.05
C GLU A 162 -4.39 -9.06 -11.12
N LEU A 163 -5.58 -8.61 -10.70
CA LEU A 163 -6.56 -8.00 -11.60
C LEU A 163 -5.98 -6.76 -12.30
N VAL A 164 -5.33 -5.88 -11.54
CA VAL A 164 -4.70 -4.67 -12.08
C VAL A 164 -3.59 -5.04 -13.06
N ASP A 165 -2.71 -5.99 -12.74
CA ASP A 165 -1.65 -6.41 -13.67
C ASP A 165 -2.26 -6.93 -14.97
N ARG A 166 -3.21 -7.86 -14.91
CA ARG A 166 -3.83 -8.44 -16.11
C ARG A 166 -4.57 -7.41 -16.96
N VAL A 167 -5.33 -6.52 -16.33
CA VAL A 167 -6.03 -5.44 -17.04
C VAL A 167 -5.04 -4.47 -17.67
N SER A 168 -3.91 -4.17 -17.01
CA SER A 168 -2.89 -3.25 -17.54
C SER A 168 -2.24 -3.75 -18.83
N GLN A 169 -2.22 -5.07 -19.04
CA GLN A 169 -1.63 -5.71 -20.22
C GLN A 169 -2.59 -5.77 -21.41
N ASP A 170 -3.89 -5.55 -21.20
CA ASP A 170 -4.88 -5.46 -22.27
C ASP A 170 -5.03 -4.01 -22.74
N GLY A 171 -4.07 -3.59 -23.58
CA GLY A 171 -4.03 -2.24 -24.11
C GLY A 171 -5.25 -1.87 -24.98
N GLU A 172 -5.85 -2.85 -25.67
CA GLU A 172 -7.08 -2.63 -26.45
C GLU A 172 -8.26 -2.37 -25.51
N PHE A 173 -8.42 -3.17 -24.46
CA PHE A 173 -9.45 -2.98 -23.45
C PHE A 173 -9.38 -1.59 -22.83
N LEU A 174 -8.19 -1.12 -22.42
CA LEU A 174 -8.02 0.21 -21.82
C LEU A 174 -8.38 1.33 -22.80
N GLN A 175 -7.85 1.28 -24.02
CA GLN A 175 -8.11 2.30 -25.05
C GLN A 175 -9.59 2.34 -25.44
N LYS A 176 -10.23 1.18 -25.58
CA LYS A 176 -11.66 1.08 -25.93
C LYS A 176 -12.54 1.58 -24.80
N SER A 177 -12.30 1.14 -23.57
CA SER A 177 -13.09 1.53 -22.39
C SER A 177 -13.05 3.03 -22.14
N LEU A 178 -11.89 3.67 -22.35
CA LEU A 178 -11.69 5.11 -22.14
C LEU A 178 -11.89 5.98 -23.40
N SER A 179 -12.30 5.39 -24.53
CA SER A 179 -12.44 6.09 -25.82
C SER A 179 -13.44 7.25 -25.80
N ARG A 180 -14.52 7.15 -25.01
CA ARG A 180 -15.49 8.24 -24.81
C ARG A 180 -14.91 9.31 -23.88
N THR A 181 -14.26 8.91 -22.80
CA THR A 181 -13.59 9.78 -21.83
C THR A 181 -12.53 10.65 -22.50
N LYS A 182 -11.74 10.07 -23.42
CA LYS A 182 -10.73 10.78 -24.23
C LYS A 182 -11.26 12.03 -24.92
N LYS A 183 -12.53 12.05 -25.32
CA LYS A 183 -13.15 13.17 -26.06
C LYS A 183 -13.55 14.34 -25.17
N VAL A 184 -13.70 14.11 -23.87
CA VAL A 184 -14.27 15.08 -22.93
C VAL A 184 -13.33 15.45 -21.79
N ASP A 185 -12.27 14.67 -21.56
CA ASP A 185 -11.23 14.96 -20.57
C ASP A 185 -9.84 15.05 -21.20
N ASN A 186 -9.32 16.27 -21.28
CA ASN A 186 -7.99 16.56 -21.82
C ASN A 186 -6.87 15.88 -21.03
N PHE A 187 -7.04 15.72 -19.72
CA PHE A 187 -6.03 15.07 -18.89
C PHE A 187 -5.91 13.59 -19.24
N THR A 188 -7.01 12.84 -19.19
CA THR A 188 -7.06 11.44 -19.60
C THR A 188 -6.66 11.26 -21.07
N SER A 189 -7.02 12.18 -21.96
CA SER A 189 -6.61 12.10 -23.37
C SER A 189 -5.09 12.03 -23.51
N ARG A 190 -4.36 12.89 -22.78
CA ARG A 190 -2.90 12.92 -22.84
C ARG A 190 -2.27 11.65 -22.25
N LEU A 191 -2.87 11.05 -21.23
CA LEU A 191 -2.44 9.75 -20.70
C LEU A 191 -2.62 8.64 -21.74
N LEU A 192 -3.77 8.62 -22.43
CA LEU A 192 -4.04 7.67 -23.50
C LEU A 192 -3.10 7.85 -24.70
N ASP A 193 -2.69 9.08 -25.02
CA ASP A 193 -1.71 9.36 -26.07
C ASP A 193 -0.32 8.79 -25.73
N ILE A 194 0.11 8.91 -24.46
CA ILE A 194 1.35 8.26 -24.00
C ILE A 194 1.22 6.74 -24.10
N HIS A 195 0.11 6.19 -23.62
CA HIS A 195 -0.15 4.75 -23.71
C HIS A 195 -0.15 4.25 -25.16
N SER A 196 -0.78 4.94 -26.11
CA SER A 196 -0.77 4.59 -27.53
C SER A 196 0.65 4.55 -28.10
N LYS A 197 1.51 5.53 -27.77
CA LYS A 197 2.92 5.52 -28.19
C LYS A 197 3.68 4.33 -27.63
N MET A 198 3.42 3.94 -26.39
CA MET A 198 4.05 2.75 -25.79
C MET A 198 3.62 1.45 -26.49
N LEU A 199 2.35 1.34 -26.89
CA LEU A 199 1.86 0.22 -27.70
C LEU A 199 2.51 0.17 -29.09
N GLU A 200 2.64 1.33 -29.76
CA GLU A 200 3.30 1.44 -31.07
C GLU A 200 4.78 1.04 -31.01
N MET A 201 5.47 1.41 -29.93
CA MET A 201 6.86 0.98 -29.67
C MET A 201 6.98 -0.51 -29.38
N ASN A 202 5.87 -1.19 -29.06
CA ASN A 202 5.80 -2.60 -28.68
C ASN A 202 6.87 -2.99 -27.64
N LYS A 203 7.13 -2.08 -26.68
CA LYS A 203 8.09 -2.33 -25.61
C LYS A 203 7.45 -3.25 -24.57
N LYS A 204 8.11 -4.35 -24.27
CA LYS A 204 7.71 -5.27 -23.21
C LYS A 204 8.37 -4.87 -21.89
N GLU A 205 7.55 -4.55 -20.88
CA GLU A 205 8.03 -4.30 -19.52
C GLU A 205 7.97 -5.63 -18.73
N GLU A 206 9.13 -6.26 -18.55
CA GLU A 206 9.22 -7.57 -17.88
C GLU A 206 9.09 -7.46 -16.36
N ILE A 207 9.53 -6.34 -15.80
CA ILE A 207 9.42 -6.01 -14.37
C ILE A 207 8.31 -4.96 -14.22
N ARG A 208 7.26 -5.30 -13.47
CA ARG A 208 6.13 -4.41 -13.18
C ARG A 208 5.89 -4.40 -11.66
N LEU A 209 5.74 -3.22 -11.09
CA LEU A 209 5.51 -3.02 -9.66
C LEU A 209 4.22 -2.22 -9.45
N GLY A 210 3.33 -2.76 -8.61
CA GLY A 210 2.12 -2.08 -8.16
C GLY A 210 2.20 -1.75 -6.67
N LEU A 211 2.02 -0.47 -6.33
CA LEU A 211 1.84 0.01 -4.95
C LEU A 211 0.42 0.55 -4.80
N HIS A 212 -0.52 -0.38 -4.63
CA HIS A 212 -1.95 -0.09 -4.72
C HIS A 212 -2.58 0.18 -3.36
N ARG A 213 -3.73 0.84 -3.40
CA ARG A 213 -4.62 0.97 -2.24
C ARG A 213 -6.07 0.83 -2.68
N SER A 214 -6.78 -0.07 -2.04
CA SER A 214 -8.19 -0.32 -2.30
C SER A 214 -9.00 0.25 -1.14
N ASP A 215 -9.88 1.20 -1.45
CA ASP A 215 -10.62 1.96 -0.44
C ASP A 215 -12.06 1.43 -0.34
N TYR A 216 -12.57 1.29 0.89
CA TYR A 216 -13.84 0.62 1.18
C TYR A 216 -14.71 1.41 2.15
N MET A 217 -16.03 1.23 2.04
CA MET A 217 -16.99 1.61 3.07
C MET A 217 -17.87 0.42 3.44
N LEU A 218 -18.21 0.31 4.73
CA LEU A 218 -19.21 -0.64 5.21
C LEU A 218 -20.59 0.02 5.12
N ASP A 219 -21.45 -0.52 4.27
CA ASP A 219 -22.82 -0.01 4.15
C ASP A 219 -23.64 -0.40 5.39
N GLU A 220 -24.31 0.57 5.99
CA GLU A 220 -25.00 0.36 7.27
C GLU A 220 -26.23 -0.56 7.13
N GLN A 221 -26.95 -0.48 6.01
CA GLN A 221 -28.20 -1.22 5.82
C GLN A 221 -27.94 -2.67 5.42
N THR A 222 -27.08 -2.86 4.44
CA THR A 222 -26.76 -4.18 3.88
C THR A 222 -25.66 -4.90 4.64
N LYS A 223 -24.90 -4.18 5.48
CA LYS A 223 -23.69 -4.69 6.16
C LYS A 223 -22.66 -5.26 5.19
N LEU A 224 -22.67 -4.80 3.95
CA LEU A 224 -21.70 -5.21 2.93
C LEU A 224 -20.50 -4.28 2.94
N LEU A 225 -19.31 -4.86 2.81
CA LEU A 225 -18.10 -4.11 2.52
C LEU A 225 -18.06 -3.82 1.02
N LEU A 226 -18.15 -2.54 0.66
CA LEU A 226 -18.21 -2.09 -0.72
C LEU A 226 -16.94 -1.30 -1.08
N GLN A 227 -16.32 -1.66 -2.20
CA GLN A 227 -15.19 -0.92 -2.74
C GLN A 227 -15.65 0.42 -3.30
N ILE A 228 -15.00 1.50 -2.88
CA ILE A 228 -15.23 2.86 -3.36
C ILE A 228 -14.35 3.14 -4.57
N GLU A 229 -13.04 2.89 -4.44
CA GLU A 229 -12.07 3.11 -5.51
C GLU A 229 -10.83 2.23 -5.35
N LEU A 230 -10.06 2.13 -6.42
CA LEU A 230 -8.77 1.44 -6.45
C LEU A 230 -7.69 2.41 -6.94
N ASN A 231 -6.86 2.84 -6.00
CA ASN A 231 -5.75 3.74 -6.26
C ASN A 231 -4.55 2.96 -6.79
N THR A 232 -4.20 3.21 -8.06
CA THR A 232 -3.07 2.57 -8.75
C THR A 232 -1.86 3.49 -8.91
N ILE A 233 -1.98 4.76 -8.54
CA ILE A 233 -0.93 5.77 -8.64
C ILE A 233 -0.90 6.63 -7.38
N SER A 234 0.30 6.89 -6.87
CA SER A 234 0.53 7.83 -5.75
C SER A 234 -0.37 7.58 -4.53
N SER A 235 -0.50 6.32 -4.13
CA SER A 235 -1.24 5.92 -2.92
C SER A 235 -0.58 6.49 -1.66
N SER A 236 -1.08 7.62 -1.17
CA SER A 236 -0.60 8.29 0.06
C SER A 236 -0.84 7.45 1.33
N PHE A 237 -0.10 7.81 2.38
CA PHE A 237 -0.19 7.35 3.76
C PHE A 237 0.36 5.96 4.14
N PRO A 238 1.24 5.28 3.37
CA PRO A 238 1.87 4.06 3.89
C PRO A 238 2.78 4.34 5.10
N GLY A 239 3.36 5.54 5.21
CA GLY A 239 4.16 5.97 6.37
C GLY A 239 3.29 6.44 7.53
N LEU A 240 2.49 7.47 7.30
CA LEU A 240 1.70 8.10 8.38
C LEU A 240 0.64 7.16 8.96
N SER A 241 0.05 6.24 8.18
CA SER A 241 -0.95 5.30 8.72
C SER A 241 -0.35 4.31 9.73
N CYS A 242 0.90 3.88 9.54
CA CYS A 242 1.62 3.07 10.53
C CYS A 242 1.75 3.82 11.87
N LEU A 243 2.09 5.12 11.80
CA LEU A 243 2.22 5.96 12.99
C LEU A 243 0.87 6.19 13.70
N VAL A 244 -0.24 6.33 12.96
CA VAL A 244 -1.58 6.42 13.57
C VAL A 244 -1.91 5.15 14.35
N SER A 245 -1.62 3.96 13.82
CA SER A 245 -1.82 2.70 14.53
C SER A 245 -1.01 2.64 15.84
N GLU A 246 0.25 3.08 15.82
CA GLU A 246 1.10 3.13 17.02
C GLU A 246 0.65 4.20 18.02
N LEU A 247 0.20 5.36 17.54
CA LEU A 247 -0.39 6.41 18.38
C LEU A 247 -1.58 5.85 19.17
N HIS A 248 -2.55 5.25 18.48
CA HIS A 248 -3.73 4.69 19.12
C HIS A 248 -3.34 3.59 20.12
N ARG A 249 -2.43 2.69 19.75
CA ARG A 249 -1.94 1.66 20.66
C ARG A 249 -1.26 2.24 21.90
N SER A 250 -0.48 3.31 21.73
CA SER A 250 0.19 4.01 22.84
C SER A 250 -0.83 4.66 23.77
N LEU A 251 -1.82 5.36 23.23
CA LEU A 251 -2.88 6.01 24.02
C LEU A 251 -3.70 4.99 24.81
N LEU A 252 -4.13 3.90 24.16
CA LEU A 252 -4.89 2.84 24.85
C LEU A 252 -4.08 2.17 25.96
N LYS A 253 -2.77 1.96 25.77
CA LYS A 253 -1.88 1.42 26.80
C LYS A 253 -1.71 2.39 27.97
N HIS A 254 -1.48 3.67 27.69
CA HIS A 254 -1.24 4.68 28.73
C HIS A 254 -2.50 4.97 29.56
N HIS A 255 -3.66 4.99 28.92
CA HIS A 255 -4.96 5.33 29.54
C HIS A 255 -5.84 4.10 29.81
N ARG A 256 -5.26 2.89 29.89
CA ARG A 256 -5.99 1.60 30.02
C ARG A 256 -6.92 1.54 31.24
N GLN A 257 -6.61 2.26 32.31
CA GLN A 257 -7.46 2.31 33.51
C GLN A 257 -8.76 3.11 33.29
N HIS A 258 -8.77 3.98 32.28
CA HIS A 258 -9.89 4.86 31.96
C HIS A 258 -10.58 4.46 30.65
N LEU A 259 -9.86 3.83 29.74
CA LEU A 259 -10.36 3.32 28.47
C LEU A 259 -10.44 1.79 28.56
N ALA A 260 -11.66 1.25 28.60
CA ALA A 260 -11.92 -0.19 28.52
C ALA A 260 -11.76 -0.75 27.09
N LEU A 261 -10.70 -0.32 26.37
CA LEU A 261 -10.36 -0.76 25.02
C LEU A 261 -9.06 -1.56 25.06
N ASP A 262 -9.05 -2.67 24.32
CA ASP A 262 -7.89 -3.54 24.23
C ASP A 262 -6.93 -3.05 23.12
N PRO A 263 -5.69 -2.63 23.44
CA PRO A 263 -4.71 -2.20 22.44
C PRO A 263 -4.35 -3.28 21.42
N ASP A 264 -4.55 -4.56 21.74
CA ASP A 264 -4.24 -5.67 20.84
C ASP A 264 -5.32 -5.88 19.77
N ARG A 265 -6.47 -5.20 19.90
CA ARG A 265 -7.51 -5.12 18.85
C ARG A 265 -7.14 -4.17 17.70
N ILE A 266 -6.09 -3.35 17.84
CA ILE A 266 -5.57 -2.52 16.75
C ILE A 266 -4.61 -3.38 15.90
N PRO A 267 -4.94 -3.71 14.65
CA PRO A 267 -4.10 -4.56 13.80
C PRO A 267 -2.69 -3.99 13.64
N GLN A 268 -1.71 -4.87 13.47
CA GLN A 268 -0.36 -4.43 13.10
C GLN A 268 -0.39 -3.82 11.70
N ASN A 269 0.20 -2.62 11.55
CA ASN A 269 0.29 -1.93 10.28
C ASN A 269 1.75 -1.81 9.85
N ASN A 270 2.14 -2.54 8.80
CA ASN A 270 3.50 -2.58 8.27
C ASN A 270 3.61 -1.97 6.86
N ALA A 271 2.62 -1.16 6.43
CA ALA A 271 2.53 -0.61 5.08
C ALA A 271 3.83 0.09 4.62
N LEU A 272 4.42 0.93 5.47
CA LEU A 272 5.70 1.61 5.21
C LEU A 272 6.82 0.62 4.83
N ILE A 273 6.96 -0.45 5.60
CA ILE A 273 8.02 -1.44 5.41
C ILE A 273 7.75 -2.25 4.15
N GLN A 274 6.50 -2.69 3.94
CA GLN A 274 6.15 -3.47 2.76
C GLN A 274 6.28 -2.68 1.45
N PHE A 275 5.90 -1.38 1.44
CA PHE A 275 6.11 -0.51 0.28
C PHE A 275 7.60 -0.33 -0.02
N SER A 276 8.42 -0.10 1.01
CA SER A 276 9.87 0.06 0.86
C SER A 276 10.54 -1.23 0.38
N GLU A 277 10.13 -2.38 0.91
CA GLU A 277 10.63 -3.69 0.49
C GLU A 277 10.26 -3.99 -0.97
N ALA A 278 9.03 -3.67 -1.40
CA ALA A 278 8.59 -3.86 -2.77
C ALA A 278 9.39 -2.99 -3.77
N LEU A 279 9.66 -1.73 -3.41
CA LEU A 279 10.54 -0.84 -4.18
C LEU A 279 11.96 -1.40 -4.28
N PHE A 280 12.53 -1.87 -3.17
CA PHE A 280 13.85 -2.50 -3.15
C PHE A 280 13.89 -3.75 -4.03
N LYS A 281 12.91 -4.64 -3.94
CA LYS A 281 12.83 -5.85 -4.77
C LYS A 281 12.77 -5.50 -6.25
N ALA A 282 11.96 -4.53 -6.66
CA ALA A 282 11.91 -4.08 -8.06
C ALA A 282 13.24 -3.50 -8.55
N TRP A 283 13.94 -2.73 -7.71
CA TRP A 283 15.29 -2.25 -8.00
C TRP A 283 16.31 -3.39 -8.11
N ASN A 284 16.21 -4.39 -7.23
CA ASN A 284 17.09 -5.56 -7.23
C ASN A 284 16.88 -6.42 -8.49
N GLU A 285 15.63 -6.60 -8.92
CA GLU A 285 15.31 -7.26 -10.20
C GLU A 285 15.84 -6.47 -11.41
N TYR A 286 15.85 -5.13 -11.34
CA TYR A 286 16.49 -4.30 -12.38
C TYR A 286 18.01 -4.53 -12.45
N ASN A 287 18.63 -5.00 -11.36
CA ASN A 287 19.98 -5.55 -11.29
C ASN A 287 21.09 -4.61 -11.78
N ASN A 288 21.05 -3.36 -11.32
CA ASN A 288 22.15 -2.41 -11.49
C ASN A 288 22.45 -1.73 -10.15
N PRO A 289 23.56 -2.07 -9.47
CA PRO A 289 23.87 -1.57 -8.13
C PRO A 289 24.17 -0.07 -8.08
N ARG A 290 24.35 0.59 -9.24
CA ARG A 290 24.54 2.05 -9.34
C ARG A 290 23.25 2.79 -9.73
N ALA A 291 22.18 2.06 -10.05
CA ALA A 291 20.89 2.68 -10.34
C ALA A 291 20.26 3.22 -9.04
N VAL A 292 19.32 4.15 -9.18
CA VAL A 292 18.62 4.77 -8.05
C VAL A 292 17.11 4.63 -8.23
N VAL A 293 16.38 4.63 -7.12
CA VAL A 293 14.91 4.78 -7.12
C VAL A 293 14.59 6.28 -7.17
N MET A 294 13.96 6.73 -8.26
CA MET A 294 13.56 8.13 -8.44
C MET A 294 12.14 8.35 -7.91
N PHE A 295 11.99 9.31 -7.00
CA PHE A 295 10.68 9.78 -6.54
C PHE A 295 10.25 10.96 -7.41
N VAL A 296 9.14 10.82 -8.14
CA VAL A 296 8.54 11.91 -8.91
C VAL A 296 7.51 12.59 -8.00
N VAL A 297 7.82 13.81 -7.58
CA VAL A 297 7.08 14.54 -6.53
C VAL A 297 6.47 15.84 -7.06
N GLN A 298 5.49 16.38 -6.33
CA GLN A 298 4.94 17.71 -6.59
C GLN A 298 5.95 18.80 -6.20
N ALA A 299 5.86 19.97 -6.83
CA ALA A 299 6.72 21.11 -6.51
C ALA A 299 6.47 21.68 -5.11
N GLU A 300 5.22 21.60 -4.64
CA GLU A 300 4.81 21.90 -3.27
C GLU A 300 4.14 20.65 -2.69
N GLU A 301 4.72 20.06 -1.65
CA GLU A 301 4.28 18.80 -1.08
C GLU A 301 4.25 18.90 0.45
N ARG A 302 3.09 19.22 1.02
CA ARG A 302 2.93 19.33 2.49
C ARG A 302 2.94 17.95 3.16
N ASN A 303 2.67 16.87 2.41
CA ASN A 303 2.76 15.50 2.90
C ASN A 303 4.13 14.87 2.60
N MET A 304 5.19 15.68 2.39
CA MET A 304 6.52 15.17 2.00
C MET A 304 7.11 14.19 3.02
N TYR A 305 6.75 14.30 4.29
CA TYR A 305 7.26 13.45 5.36
C TYR A 305 6.83 11.99 5.18
N ASP A 306 5.64 11.73 4.64
CA ASP A 306 5.17 10.38 4.29
C ASP A 306 6.07 9.72 3.22
N GLN A 307 6.50 10.50 2.22
CA GLN A 307 7.45 10.06 1.20
C GLN A 307 8.86 9.90 1.77
N HIS A 308 9.27 10.82 2.64
CA HIS A 308 10.58 10.74 3.30
C HIS A 308 10.70 9.51 4.20
N TRP A 309 9.63 9.10 4.89
CA TRP A 309 9.59 7.84 5.63
C TRP A 309 9.96 6.65 4.73
N ILE A 310 9.36 6.53 3.55
CA ILE A 310 9.69 5.46 2.57
C ILE A 310 11.16 5.56 2.18
N SER A 311 11.63 6.77 1.84
CA SER A 311 13.02 6.98 1.40
C SER A 311 14.05 6.67 2.50
N SER A 312 13.72 6.92 3.78
CA SER A 312 14.58 6.63 4.92
C SER A 312 14.70 5.13 5.11
N VAL A 313 13.57 4.41 5.07
CA VAL A 313 13.55 2.95 5.19
C VAL A 313 14.33 2.30 4.05
N LEU A 314 14.19 2.80 2.82
CA LEU A 314 14.99 2.35 1.68
C LEU A 314 16.50 2.47 1.97
N LYS A 315 16.96 3.65 2.39
CA LYS A 315 18.39 3.92 2.65
C LYS A 315 18.95 3.14 3.84
N GLU A 316 18.17 2.99 4.91
CA GLU A 316 18.65 2.41 6.16
C GLU A 316 18.61 0.89 6.15
N ARG A 317 17.58 0.29 5.54
CA ARG A 317 17.39 -1.16 5.51
C ARG A 317 17.97 -1.83 4.27
N TYR A 318 18.10 -1.09 3.17
CA TYR A 318 18.55 -1.60 1.87
C TYR A 318 19.65 -0.69 1.27
N PRO A 319 20.85 -0.66 1.89
CA PRO A 319 21.93 0.27 1.55
C PRO A 319 22.57 0.04 0.17
#